data_AF-A0A970TAZ5-F1
#
_entry.id   AF-A0A970TAZ5-F1
#
_cell.length_a   1.000
_cell.length_b   1.000
_cell.length_c   1.000
_cell.angle_alpha   90.00
_cell.angle_beta   90.00
_cell.angle_gamma   90.00
#
_symmetry.space_group_name_H-M   'P 1'
#
loop_
_entity.id
_entity.type
_entity.pdbx_description
1 polymer ?
#
loop_
_entity_poly.entity_id
_entity_poly.type
_entity_poly.pdbx_seq_one_letter_code
_entity_poly.pdbx_strand_id
1 'polypeptide(L)'
;MKKLVVLFALVTFAFVIQSSGKLNYVTIGDKTYFSNAVKVGISNVRIGTEDGMTVKAPLNKVDSYMVDGKLFERLPLICYDGNVKGTELLELIAFRNGLRLYKYYPGKTGKDLGCCFYDESNLKAMFYIYKEGKLYLRVNEDNAQTVFPFFGIEFQSGI
;
A
#
# COMPACT_ATOMS: atom_id res chain seq x y z
N MET A 1 -45.28 -20.80 -6.69
CA MET A 1 -44.33 -21.41 -5.72
C MET A 1 -42.90 -21.55 -6.25
N LYS A 2 -42.65 -21.96 -7.51
CA LYS A 2 -41.27 -22.13 -8.04
C LYS A 2 -40.44 -20.84 -8.20
N LYS A 3 -41.06 -19.68 -8.49
CA LYS A 3 -40.35 -18.41 -8.68
C LYS A 3 -39.85 -17.75 -7.38
N LEU A 4 -40.43 -18.11 -6.24
CA LEU A 4 -40.10 -17.54 -4.93
C LEU A 4 -38.86 -18.21 -4.31
N VAL A 5 -38.62 -19.48 -4.61
CA VAL A 5 -37.44 -20.24 -4.17
C VAL A 5 -36.16 -19.72 -4.84
N VAL A 6 -36.25 -19.33 -6.12
CA VAL A 6 -35.12 -18.77 -6.87
C VAL A 6 -34.70 -17.40 -6.31
N LEU A 7 -35.66 -16.59 -5.86
CA LEU A 7 -35.38 -15.28 -5.27
C LEU A 7 -34.69 -15.40 -3.91
N PHE A 8 -35.10 -16.36 -3.07
CA PHE A 8 -34.44 -16.63 -1.78
C PHE A 8 -33.01 -17.17 -1.94
N ALA A 9 -32.76 -18.00 -2.97
CA ALA A 9 -31.42 -18.52 -3.26
C ALA A 9 -30.46 -17.43 -3.78
N LEU A 10 -30.95 -16.41 -4.48
CA LEU A 10 -30.13 -15.27 -4.93
C LEU A 10 -29.78 -14.32 -3.78
N VAL A 11 -30.69 -14.12 -2.83
CA VAL A 11 -30.46 -13.25 -1.66
C VAL A 11 -29.44 -13.88 -0.71
N THR A 12 -29.42 -15.21 -0.54
CA THR A 12 -28.42 -15.87 0.32
C THR A 12 -26.99 -15.79 -0.22
N PHE A 13 -26.79 -15.73 -1.54
CA PHE A 13 -25.46 -15.51 -2.13
C PHE A 13 -24.92 -14.09 -1.94
N ALA A 14 -25.80 -13.08 -1.81
CA ALA A 14 -25.38 -11.70 -1.58
C ALA A 14 -24.74 -11.50 -0.19
N PHE A 15 -25.05 -12.37 0.79
CA PHE A 15 -24.52 -12.28 2.16
C PHE A 15 -23.20 -13.03 2.38
N VAL A 16 -22.65 -13.75 1.39
CA VAL A 16 -21.41 -14.53 1.56
C VAL A 16 -20.14 -13.66 1.39
N ILE A 17 -20.24 -12.41 0.93
CA ILE A 17 -19.06 -11.53 0.75
C ILE A 17 -18.70 -10.76 2.04
N GLN A 18 -19.31 -11.11 3.17
CA GLN A 18 -19.12 -10.38 4.44
C GLN A 18 -18.28 -11.12 5.49
N SER A 19 -17.34 -11.99 5.06
CA SER A 19 -16.27 -12.48 5.93
C SER A 19 -14.92 -12.64 5.24
N SER A 20 -14.61 -11.82 4.24
CA SER A 20 -13.23 -11.63 3.79
C SER A 20 -12.46 -10.93 4.93
N GLY A 21 -12.06 -11.69 5.95
CA GLY A 21 -11.02 -11.26 6.87
C GLY A 21 -9.86 -10.73 6.03
N LYS A 22 -9.40 -9.51 6.33
CA LYS A 22 -8.39 -8.81 5.54
C LYS A 22 -7.20 -9.75 5.31
N LEU A 23 -7.06 -10.25 4.09
CA LEU A 23 -6.11 -11.31 3.76
C LEU A 23 -4.70 -10.76 3.91
N ASN A 24 -4.01 -11.15 4.98
CA ASN A 24 -2.64 -10.71 5.18
C ASN A 24 -1.67 -11.60 4.37
N TYR A 25 -0.70 -10.99 3.71
CA TYR A 25 0.30 -11.72 2.92
C TYR A 25 1.66 -11.04 2.89
N VAL A 26 2.69 -11.81 2.53
CA VAL A 26 4.06 -11.32 2.26
C VAL A 26 4.58 -12.02 1.01
N THR A 27 5.13 -11.26 0.07
CA THR A 27 5.79 -11.76 -1.15
C THR A 27 7.30 -11.52 -1.07
N ILE A 28 8.08 -12.58 -1.32
CA ILE A 28 9.54 -12.60 -1.30
C ILE A 28 10.01 -13.40 -2.52
N GLY A 29 10.57 -12.72 -3.52
CA GLY A 29 10.82 -13.30 -4.84
C GLY A 29 9.53 -13.87 -5.43
N ASP A 30 9.60 -15.11 -5.93
CA ASP A 30 8.47 -15.79 -6.56
C ASP A 30 7.51 -16.47 -5.56
N LYS A 31 7.69 -16.26 -4.25
CA LYS A 31 6.89 -16.91 -3.20
C LYS A 31 6.00 -15.89 -2.49
N THR A 32 4.71 -16.22 -2.42
CA THR A 32 3.74 -15.49 -1.59
C THR A 32 3.28 -16.39 -0.44
N TYR A 33 3.34 -15.84 0.77
CA TYR A 33 2.90 -16.47 1.99
C TYR A 33 1.63 -15.76 2.47
N PHE A 34 0.55 -16.50 2.70
CA PHE A 34 -0.70 -15.98 3.25
C PHE A 34 -0.83 -16.40 4.71
N SER A 35 -1.18 -15.46 5.60
CA SER A 35 -1.34 -15.76 7.02
C SER A 35 -1.91 -14.55 7.76
N ASN A 36 -2.82 -14.78 8.70
CA ASN A 36 -3.25 -13.73 9.62
C ASN A 36 -2.15 -13.38 10.66
N ALA A 37 -1.14 -14.24 10.84
CA ALA A 37 -0.05 -14.06 11.79
C ALA A 37 1.17 -13.36 11.14
N VAL A 38 0.96 -12.16 10.59
CA VAL A 38 2.02 -11.31 10.04
C VAL A 38 2.41 -10.24 11.06
N LYS A 39 3.71 -10.11 11.32
CA LYS A 39 4.27 -9.05 12.17
C LYS A 39 5.38 -8.32 11.41
N VAL A 40 5.14 -7.04 11.11
CA VAL A 40 6.13 -6.15 10.48
C VAL A 40 6.87 -5.39 11.57
N GLY A 41 8.19 -5.57 11.63
CA GLY A 41 9.08 -4.79 12.49
C GLY A 41 9.91 -3.78 11.69
N ILE A 42 10.85 -3.12 12.36
CA ILE A 42 11.67 -2.04 11.76
C ILE A 42 12.54 -2.55 10.59
N SER A 43 13.05 -3.77 10.67
CA SER A 43 14.03 -4.31 9.69
C SER A 43 13.63 -5.65 9.08
N ASN A 44 12.58 -6.29 9.59
CA ASN A 44 12.18 -7.62 9.18
C ASN A 44 10.65 -7.77 9.25
N VAL A 45 10.12 -8.65 8.41
CA VAL A 45 8.77 -9.21 8.55
C VAL A 45 8.85 -10.64 9.04
N ARG A 46 7.88 -11.04 9.87
CA ARG A 46 7.66 -12.43 10.29
C ARG A 46 6.27 -12.86 9.87
N ILE A 47 6.16 -14.06 9.31
CA ILE A 47 4.90 -14.67 8.89
C ILE A 47 4.83 -16.11 9.38
N GLY A 48 3.74 -16.47 10.07
CA GLY A 48 3.45 -17.85 10.45
C GLY A 48 2.89 -18.64 9.27
N THR A 49 3.39 -19.84 9.02
CA THR A 49 2.92 -20.75 7.96
C THR A 49 1.91 -21.76 8.49
N GLU A 50 1.18 -22.42 7.59
CA GLU A 50 0.11 -23.38 7.97
C GLU A 50 0.63 -24.59 8.74
N ASP A 51 1.90 -24.95 8.55
CA ASP A 51 2.60 -26.03 9.28
C ASP A 51 3.10 -25.59 10.68
N GLY A 52 2.78 -24.38 11.13
CA GLY A 52 3.19 -23.84 12.41
C GLY A 52 4.62 -23.30 12.44
N MET A 53 5.34 -23.30 11.32
CA MET A 53 6.65 -22.64 11.22
C MET A 53 6.50 -21.12 11.12
N THR A 54 7.62 -20.40 11.29
CA THR A 54 7.68 -18.94 11.10
C THR A 54 8.76 -18.61 10.08
N VAL A 55 8.38 -17.98 8.98
CA VAL A 55 9.32 -17.39 8.04
C VAL A 55 9.65 -15.98 8.50
N LYS A 56 10.95 -15.68 8.62
CA LYS A 56 11.46 -14.34 8.90
C LYS A 56 12.24 -13.85 7.70
N ALA A 57 11.87 -12.69 7.16
CA ALA A 57 12.56 -12.08 6.02
C ALA A 57 12.98 -10.64 6.34
N PRO A 58 14.22 -10.26 6.00
CA PRO A 58 14.64 -8.86 5.99
C PRO A 58 13.72 -8.03 5.08
N LEU A 59 13.33 -6.84 5.51
CA LEU A 59 12.42 -6.00 4.72
C LEU A 59 13.01 -5.66 3.34
N ASN A 60 14.33 -5.48 3.22
CA ASN A 60 15.00 -5.23 1.95
C ASN A 60 14.93 -6.40 0.93
N LYS A 61 14.40 -7.57 1.32
CA LYS A 61 14.13 -8.72 0.46
C LYS A 61 12.64 -8.95 0.20
N VAL A 62 11.77 -8.19 0.85
CA VAL A 62 10.32 -8.25 0.66
C VAL A 62 9.94 -7.40 -0.54
N ASP A 63 9.19 -7.97 -1.47
CA ASP A 63 8.72 -7.29 -2.68
C ASP A 63 7.37 -6.61 -2.45
N SER A 64 6.48 -7.24 -1.70
CA SER A 64 5.23 -6.62 -1.25
C SER A 64 4.67 -7.31 -0.02
N TYR A 65 3.82 -6.62 0.73
CA TYR A 65 3.03 -7.23 1.80
C TYR A 65 1.69 -6.50 1.98
N MET A 66 0.68 -7.22 2.47
CA MET A 66 -0.56 -6.63 2.94
C MET A 66 -0.78 -7.01 4.40
N VAL A 67 -0.99 -6.01 5.25
CA VAL A 67 -1.33 -6.18 6.66
C VAL A 67 -2.46 -5.24 7.02
N ASP A 68 -3.53 -5.77 7.59
CA ASP A 68 -4.70 -5.00 8.05
C ASP A 68 -5.33 -4.14 6.95
N GLY A 69 -5.25 -4.62 5.71
CA GLY A 69 -5.79 -3.98 4.50
C GLY A 69 -4.90 -2.89 3.92
N LYS A 70 -3.71 -2.67 4.50
CA LYS A 70 -2.69 -1.76 3.96
C LYS A 70 -1.72 -2.54 3.10
N LEU A 71 -1.66 -2.18 1.82
CA LEU A 71 -0.73 -2.77 0.85
C LEU A 71 0.55 -1.94 0.78
N PHE A 72 1.69 -2.62 0.85
CA PHE A 72 2.99 -2.05 0.62
C PHE A 72 3.69 -2.77 -0.54
N GLU A 73 4.27 -2.01 -1.46
CA GLU A 73 4.98 -2.55 -2.64
C GLU A 73 6.37 -1.94 -2.76
N ARG A 74 7.35 -2.76 -3.15
CA ARG A 74 8.73 -2.32 -3.39
C ARG A 74 8.80 -1.62 -4.73
N LEU A 75 9.09 -0.33 -4.68
CA LEU A 75 9.19 0.52 -5.85
C LEU A 75 10.48 1.33 -5.81
N PRO A 76 11.00 1.78 -6.98
CA PRO A 76 12.08 2.75 -7.02
C PRO A 76 11.75 3.98 -6.16
N LEU A 77 12.75 4.59 -5.56
CA LEU A 77 12.60 5.86 -4.85
C LEU A 77 13.35 6.93 -5.63
N ILE A 78 12.61 7.89 -6.16
CA ILE A 78 13.13 8.91 -7.09
C ILE A 78 13.31 10.24 -6.36
N CYS A 79 14.51 10.80 -6.45
CA CYS A 79 14.86 12.10 -5.89
C CYS A 79 14.21 13.26 -6.66
N TYR A 80 14.26 14.48 -6.11
CA TYR A 80 13.73 15.67 -6.77
C TYR A 80 14.47 16.03 -8.08
N ASP A 81 15.72 15.56 -8.22
CA ASP A 81 16.55 15.71 -9.42
C ASP A 81 16.28 14.62 -10.48
N GLY A 82 15.32 13.72 -10.22
CA GLY A 82 14.97 12.61 -11.12
C GLY A 82 15.84 11.36 -10.97
N ASN A 83 16.87 11.37 -10.12
CA ASN A 83 17.75 10.22 -9.93
C ASN A 83 17.10 9.15 -9.05
N VAL A 84 17.34 7.88 -9.38
CA VAL A 84 16.94 6.74 -8.55
C VAL A 84 17.91 6.61 -7.37
N LYS A 85 17.40 6.71 -6.14
CA LYS A 85 18.20 6.52 -4.92
C LYS A 85 18.29 5.06 -4.48
N GLY A 86 17.32 4.25 -4.87
CA GLY A 86 17.20 2.85 -4.47
C GLY A 86 15.76 2.36 -4.65
N THR A 87 15.38 1.32 -3.90
CA THR A 87 13.98 0.86 -3.82
C THR A 87 13.52 0.82 -2.38
N GLU A 88 12.25 1.12 -2.14
CA GLU A 88 11.63 1.07 -0.82
C GLU A 88 10.21 0.51 -0.88
N LEU A 89 9.73 0.02 0.27
CA LEU A 89 8.33 -0.41 0.43
C LEU A 89 7.45 0.82 0.64
N LEU A 90 6.56 1.09 -0.31
CA LEU A 90 5.66 2.25 -0.29
C LEU A 90 4.22 1.80 -0.01
N GLU A 91 3.50 2.53 0.84
CA GLU A 91 2.08 2.26 1.16
C GLU A 91 1.21 2.69 -0.02
N LEU A 92 0.42 1.78 -0.62
CA LEU A 92 -0.58 2.13 -1.62
C LEU A 92 -1.75 2.82 -0.92
N ILE A 93 -2.03 4.06 -1.33
CA ILE A 93 -3.11 4.87 -0.76
C ILE A 93 -4.35 4.81 -1.64
N ALA A 94 -4.18 4.96 -2.94
CA ALA A 94 -5.30 5.02 -3.87
C ALA A 94 -4.92 4.52 -5.26
N PHE A 95 -5.91 4.03 -5.99
CA PHE A 95 -5.78 3.60 -7.38
C PHE A 95 -6.93 4.19 -8.21
N ARG A 96 -6.58 4.83 -9.33
CA ARG A 96 -7.57 5.38 -10.27
C ARG A 96 -6.99 5.41 -11.68
N ASN A 97 -7.74 4.91 -12.66
CA ASN A 97 -7.39 4.99 -14.09
C ASN A 97 -5.97 4.47 -14.42
N GLY A 98 -5.53 3.37 -13.80
CA GLY A 98 -4.19 2.82 -14.02
C GLY A 98 -3.06 3.54 -13.27
N LEU A 99 -3.36 4.66 -12.60
CA LEU A 99 -2.43 5.39 -11.74
C LEU A 99 -2.57 4.92 -10.30
N ARG A 100 -1.43 4.70 -9.64
CA ARG A 100 -1.35 4.28 -8.23
C ARG A 100 -0.65 5.36 -7.43
N LEU A 101 -1.34 5.92 -6.43
CA LEU A 101 -0.80 6.86 -5.49
C LEU A 101 -0.20 6.11 -4.31
N TYR A 102 1.09 6.30 -4.08
CA TYR A 102 1.84 5.70 -2.99
C TYR A 102 2.34 6.76 -2.02
N LYS A 103 2.50 6.34 -0.77
CA LYS A 103 3.02 7.14 0.34
C LYS A 103 4.31 6.54 0.87
N TYR A 104 5.28 7.41 1.12
CA TYR A 104 6.58 7.09 1.69
C TYR A 104 6.76 7.85 3.00
N TYR A 105 7.19 7.15 4.06
CA TYR A 105 7.59 7.78 5.32
C TYR A 105 9.11 7.88 5.36
N PRO A 106 9.72 9.06 5.11
CA PRO A 106 11.13 9.25 5.36
C PRO A 106 11.44 8.95 6.83
N GLY A 107 12.30 7.97 7.09
CA GLY A 107 12.78 7.68 8.44
C GLY A 107 13.53 8.89 9.03
N LYS A 108 13.76 8.87 10.36
CA LYS A 108 14.45 9.93 11.12
C LYS A 108 15.84 10.33 10.57
N THR A 109 16.48 9.46 9.78
CA THR A 109 17.82 9.64 9.21
C THR A 109 17.81 9.89 7.70
N GLY A 110 16.63 9.90 7.06
CA GLY A 110 16.51 10.11 5.62
C GLY A 110 16.75 11.57 5.25
N LYS A 111 17.70 11.83 4.35
CA LYS A 111 17.76 13.11 3.63
C LYS A 111 16.40 13.38 3.01
N ASP A 112 15.86 14.56 3.24
CA ASP A 112 14.62 15.02 2.63
C ASP A 112 14.75 14.88 1.12
N LEU A 113 13.99 13.98 0.52
CA LEU A 113 14.09 13.70 -0.91
C LEU A 113 13.40 14.78 -1.72
N GLY A 114 12.73 15.75 -1.08
CA GLY A 114 12.01 16.89 -1.66
C GLY A 114 10.72 17.15 -0.85
N CYS A 115 9.67 17.68 -1.50
CA CYS A 115 8.42 18.06 -0.84
C CYS A 115 7.80 16.93 -0.02
N CYS A 116 7.32 17.28 1.16
CA CYS A 116 6.63 16.40 2.09
C CYS A 116 5.36 17.05 2.60
N PHE A 117 4.42 16.21 2.98
CA PHE A 117 3.13 16.57 3.55
C PHE A 117 2.98 15.86 4.88
N TYR A 118 2.19 16.43 5.78
CA TYR A 118 1.82 15.77 7.02
C TYR A 118 0.58 14.92 6.78
N ASP A 119 0.61 13.69 7.27
CA ASP A 119 -0.56 12.83 7.24
C ASP A 119 -1.46 13.02 8.47
N GLU A 120 -2.55 12.27 8.54
CA GLU A 120 -3.50 12.28 9.67
C GLU A 120 -2.84 11.95 11.03
N SER A 121 -1.69 11.26 11.02
CA SER A 121 -0.90 10.95 12.21
C SER A 121 0.19 11.98 12.51
N ASN A 122 0.18 13.13 11.82
CA ASN A 122 1.18 14.19 11.88
C ASN A 122 2.61 13.70 11.57
N LEU A 123 2.72 12.66 10.74
CA LEU A 123 3.99 12.16 10.23
C LEU A 123 4.29 12.78 8.87
N LYS A 124 5.53 13.25 8.72
CA LYS A 124 6.06 13.74 7.44
C LYS A 124 6.10 12.59 6.45
N ALA A 125 5.46 12.76 5.30
CA ALA A 125 5.34 11.77 4.24
C ALA A 125 5.53 12.41 2.86
N MET A 126 6.04 11.62 1.91
CA MET A 126 6.15 11.99 0.50
C MET A 126 5.17 11.14 -0.30
N PHE A 127 4.63 11.70 -1.38
CA PHE A 127 3.68 11.00 -2.23
C PHE A 127 4.20 10.89 -3.66
N TYR A 128 3.98 9.71 -4.25
CA TYR A 128 4.45 9.36 -5.58
C TYR A 128 3.32 8.70 -6.36
N ILE A 129 3.16 9.07 -7.63
CA ILE A 129 2.27 8.39 -8.56
C ILE A 129 3.10 7.46 -9.43
N TYR A 130 2.73 6.19 -9.47
CA TYR A 130 3.28 5.20 -10.39
C TYR A 130 2.25 4.77 -11.43
N LYS A 131 2.73 4.46 -12.62
CA LYS A 131 1.99 3.81 -13.69
C LYS A 131 2.83 2.66 -14.21
N GLU A 132 2.30 1.44 -14.19
CA GLU A 132 3.00 0.25 -14.69
C GLU A 132 4.41 0.08 -14.08
N GLY A 133 4.54 0.31 -12.77
CA GLY A 133 5.80 0.18 -12.04
C GLY A 133 6.82 1.30 -12.28
N LYS A 134 6.51 2.29 -13.12
CA LYS A 134 7.37 3.46 -13.39
C LYS A 134 6.82 4.71 -12.73
N LEU A 135 7.72 5.57 -12.25
CA LEU A 135 7.31 6.87 -11.71
C LEU A 135 6.61 7.65 -12.82
N TYR A 136 5.39 8.09 -12.55
CA TYR A 136 4.61 8.97 -13.42
C TYR A 136 4.73 10.42 -12.97
N LEU A 137 4.58 10.68 -11.66
CA LEU A 137 4.61 12.01 -11.10
C LEU A 137 5.03 11.95 -9.63
N ARG A 138 5.82 12.92 -9.19
CA ARG A 138 6.02 13.18 -7.78
C ARG A 138 5.06 14.27 -7.31
N VAL A 139 4.42 14.07 -6.16
CA VAL A 139 3.55 15.09 -5.60
C VAL A 139 4.40 16.17 -4.91
N ASN A 140 4.14 17.42 -5.26
CA ASN A 140 4.76 18.62 -4.69
C ASN A 140 3.68 19.68 -4.40
N GLU A 141 4.07 20.81 -3.83
CA GLU A 141 3.12 21.88 -3.47
C GLU A 141 2.35 22.40 -4.70
N ASP A 142 3.02 22.52 -5.85
CA ASP A 142 2.44 23.04 -7.09
C ASP A 142 1.31 22.14 -7.64
N ASN A 143 1.39 20.83 -7.43
CA ASN A 143 0.45 19.87 -8.02
C ASN A 143 -0.48 19.20 -7.02
N ALA A 144 -0.22 19.29 -5.71
CA ALA A 144 -0.97 18.59 -4.66
C ALA A 144 -2.47 18.91 -4.68
N GLN A 145 -2.82 20.20 -4.89
CA GLN A 145 -4.21 20.67 -4.97
C GLN A 145 -5.01 20.00 -6.08
N THR A 146 -4.36 19.50 -7.14
CA THR A 146 -5.03 18.78 -8.22
C THR A 146 -4.93 17.27 -8.04
N VAL A 147 -3.76 16.79 -7.60
CA VAL A 147 -3.48 15.35 -7.50
C VAL A 147 -4.33 14.66 -6.44
N PHE A 148 -4.39 15.20 -5.22
CA PHE A 148 -5.13 14.52 -4.14
C PHE A 148 -6.64 14.42 -4.44
N PRO A 149 -7.33 15.49 -4.88
CA PRO A 149 -8.74 15.37 -5.28
C PRO A 149 -8.96 14.41 -6.45
N PHE A 150 -8.01 14.31 -7.39
CA PHE A 150 -8.08 13.29 -8.43
C PHE A 150 -8.13 11.87 -7.85
N PHE A 151 -7.48 11.59 -6.71
CA PHE A 151 -7.59 10.31 -6.01
C PHE A 151 -8.73 10.24 -4.99
N GLY A 152 -9.57 11.28 -4.89
CA GLY A 152 -10.65 11.35 -3.89
C GLY A 152 -10.15 11.59 -2.47
N ILE A 153 -8.96 12.18 -2.32
CA ILE A 153 -8.35 12.52 -1.04
C ILE A 153 -8.49 14.03 -0.86
N GLU A 154 -8.99 14.46 0.29
CA GLU A 154 -9.04 15.88 0.62
C GLU A 154 -7.62 16.41 0.81
N PHE A 155 -7.26 17.43 0.03
CA PHE A 155 -6.04 18.17 0.27
C PHE A 155 -6.31 19.29 1.24
N GLN A 156 -5.74 19.18 2.44
CA GLN A 156 -5.64 20.30 3.35
C GLN A 156 -4.28 20.94 3.12
N SER A 157 -4.25 22.11 2.46
CA SER A 157 -3.04 22.92 2.45
C SER A 157 -2.78 23.39 3.88
N GLY A 158 -1.85 22.75 4.55
CA GLY A 158 -1.40 23.17 5.87
C GLY A 158 -0.68 24.51 5.78
N ILE A 159 -1.12 25.44 6.63
CA ILE A 159 -0.45 26.66 7.08
C ILE A 159 0.98 26.35 7.53
#